data_AF-A0A7C3DL79-F1
#
_entry.id   AF-A0A7C3DL79-F1
#
_cell.length_a   1.000
_cell.length_b   1.000
_cell.length_c   1.000
_cell.angle_alpha   90.00
_cell.angle_beta   90.00
_cell.angle_gamma   90.00
#
_symmetry.space_group_name_H-M   'P 1'
#
loop_
_entity.id
_entity.type
_entity.pdbx_description
1 polymer ?
#
loop_
_entity_poly.entity_id
_entity_poly.type
_entity_poly.pdbx_seq_one_letter_code
_entity_poly.pdbx_strand_id
1 'polypeptide(L)'
;MLDLFWVEFKRSWLYLRRYPSEFVGAVVSLSILFLLLFLGARFLAGPGADFGERTEALLVGFLLWTLTIFAYNSLSFGLSEEAQTGTLEQLFLTPYGPIPLFLLRNLAGLGTQLLMLGSIALVLMLLTGARLSFPPFVVLPILTVLIGSYGLGFAMASLALLFKRVQQILGISQFLLIFLLQVPLEGSGWLAKLGYFLPLAPGAHLARQMMSAGTGLDWGLLGLAFLNGLCYLGLGLLIFSRAVRAAKRRGLLFGY
;
A
#
# COMPACT_ATOMS: atom_id res chain seq x y z
N MET A 1 24.37 5.27 -4.18
CA MET A 1 22.89 5.30 -3.99
C MET A 1 22.15 5.17 -5.33
N LEU A 2 22.50 5.97 -6.35
CA LEU A 2 21.90 5.82 -7.70
C LEU A 2 22.16 4.44 -8.31
N ASP A 3 23.37 3.90 -8.18
CA ASP A 3 23.68 2.55 -8.69
C ASP A 3 22.84 1.47 -8.01
N LEU A 4 22.64 1.59 -6.69
CA LEU A 4 21.80 0.66 -5.93
C LEU A 4 20.34 0.73 -6.39
N PHE A 5 19.81 1.93 -6.58
CA PHE A 5 18.47 2.12 -7.12
C PHE A 5 18.34 1.48 -8.52
N TRP A 6 19.31 1.72 -9.40
CA TRP A 6 19.29 1.16 -10.75
C TRP A 6 19.32 -0.37 -10.77
N VAL A 7 20.13 -0.97 -9.89
CA VAL A 7 20.20 -2.44 -9.74
C VAL A 7 18.87 -3.01 -9.24
N GLU A 8 18.28 -2.41 -8.21
CA GLU A 8 16.98 -2.86 -7.68
C GLU A 8 15.84 -2.63 -8.68
N PHE A 9 15.90 -1.55 -9.47
CA PHE A 9 14.94 -1.27 -10.54
C PHE A 9 15.04 -2.31 -11.65
N LYS A 10 16.26 -2.60 -12.11
CA LYS A 10 16.51 -3.65 -13.10
C LYS A 10 16.05 -5.02 -12.59
N ARG A 11 16.29 -5.32 -11.31
CA ARG A 11 15.79 -6.54 -10.67
C ARG A 11 14.26 -6.58 -10.74
N SER A 12 13.57 -5.54 -10.28
CA SER A 12 12.10 -5.48 -10.29
C SER A 12 11.53 -5.67 -11.71
N TRP A 13 12.14 -5.00 -12.70
CA TRP A 13 11.73 -5.13 -14.09
C TRP A 13 11.96 -6.53 -14.68
N LEU A 14 13.09 -7.16 -14.34
CA LEU A 14 13.38 -8.53 -14.75
C LEU A 14 12.41 -9.53 -14.14
N TYR A 15 11.99 -9.35 -12.88
CA TYR A 15 10.94 -10.16 -12.27
C TYR A 15 9.63 -10.05 -13.05
N LEU A 16 9.19 -8.84 -13.36
CA LEU A 16 7.97 -8.63 -14.15
C LEU A 16 8.03 -9.36 -15.50
N ARG A 17 9.16 -9.25 -16.21
CA ARG A 17 9.35 -9.89 -17.52
C ARG A 17 9.46 -11.42 -17.45
N ARG A 18 10.07 -11.97 -16.39
CA ARG A 18 10.28 -13.41 -16.24
C ARG A 18 9.06 -14.14 -15.69
N TYR A 19 8.21 -13.45 -14.93
CA TYR A 19 7.04 -14.02 -14.28
C TYR A 19 5.74 -13.33 -14.73
N PRO A 20 5.41 -13.35 -16.03
CA PRO A 20 4.17 -12.74 -16.52
C PRO A 20 2.91 -13.43 -15.98
N SER A 21 3.00 -14.72 -15.62
CA SER A 21 1.90 -15.46 -15.00
C SER A 21 1.51 -14.90 -13.64
N GLU A 22 2.47 -14.47 -12.82
CA GLU A 22 2.21 -13.82 -11.53
C GLU A 22 1.50 -12.50 -11.73
N PHE A 23 1.94 -11.72 -12.72
CA PHE A 23 1.30 -10.46 -13.06
C PHE A 23 -0.15 -10.65 -13.53
N VAL A 24 -0.38 -11.53 -14.50
CA VAL A 24 -1.72 -11.82 -15.01
C VAL A 24 -2.60 -12.43 -13.92
N GLY A 25 -2.05 -13.36 -13.12
CA GLY A 25 -2.74 -13.97 -11.99
C GLY A 25 -3.19 -12.94 -10.96
N ALA A 26 -2.33 -11.96 -10.62
CA ALA A 26 -2.68 -10.87 -9.73
C ALA A 26 -3.77 -9.97 -10.30
N VAL A 27 -3.67 -9.58 -11.58
CA VAL A 27 -4.68 -8.75 -12.26
C VAL A 27 -6.04 -9.45 -12.27
N VAL A 28 -6.07 -10.72 -12.69
CA VAL A 28 -7.30 -11.52 -12.77
C VAL A 28 -7.89 -11.73 -11.37
N SER A 29 -7.09 -12.15 -10.40
CA SER A 29 -7.57 -12.47 -9.04
C SER A 29 -8.15 -11.25 -8.33
N LEU A 30 -7.45 -10.11 -8.39
CA LEU A 30 -7.93 -8.87 -7.78
C LEU A 30 -9.14 -8.30 -8.52
N SER A 31 -9.21 -8.45 -9.84
CA SER A 31 -10.39 -8.05 -10.62
C SER A 31 -11.62 -8.90 -10.26
N ILE A 32 -11.46 -10.23 -10.16
CA ILE A 32 -12.53 -11.13 -9.73
C ILE A 32 -12.99 -10.79 -8.30
N LEU A 33 -12.04 -10.55 -7.39
CA LEU A 33 -12.37 -10.16 -6.02
C LEU A 33 -13.23 -8.89 -5.98
N PHE A 34 -12.83 -7.85 -6.72
CA PHE A 34 -13.62 -6.63 -6.82
C PHE A 34 -15.01 -6.88 -7.41
N LEU A 35 -15.11 -7.62 -8.51
CA LEU A 35 -16.40 -7.93 -9.14
C LEU A 35 -17.32 -8.71 -8.21
N LEU A 36 -16.80 -9.66 -7.45
CA LEU A 36 -17.58 -10.43 -6.50
C LEU A 36 -18.13 -9.55 -5.38
N LEU A 37 -17.30 -8.65 -4.83
CA LEU A 37 -17.73 -7.66 -3.85
C LEU A 37 -18.74 -6.67 -4.43
N PHE A 38 -18.50 -6.17 -5.64
CA PHE A 38 -19.34 -5.19 -6.32
C PHE A 38 -20.71 -5.76 -6.68
N LEU A 39 -20.75 -6.93 -7.32
CA LEU A 39 -21.99 -7.63 -7.68
C LEU A 39 -22.75 -8.07 -6.43
N GLY A 40 -22.04 -8.54 -5.40
CA GLY A 40 -22.64 -8.88 -4.10
C GLY A 40 -23.31 -7.66 -3.45
N ALA A 41 -22.63 -6.51 -3.41
CA ALA A 41 -23.18 -5.27 -2.89
C ALA A 41 -24.40 -4.79 -3.70
N ARG A 42 -24.34 -4.90 -5.03
CA ARG A 42 -25.47 -4.56 -5.92
C ARG A 42 -26.67 -5.48 -5.69
N PHE A 43 -26.43 -6.78 -5.50
CA PHE A 43 -27.49 -7.75 -5.21
C PHE A 43 -28.19 -7.45 -3.88
N LEU A 44 -27.43 -7.12 -2.83
CA LEU A 44 -27.94 -6.75 -1.51
C LEU A 44 -28.73 -5.43 -1.49
N ALA A 45 -28.35 -4.46 -2.33
CA ALA A 45 -28.98 -3.14 -2.38
C ALA A 45 -30.37 -3.13 -3.06
N GLY A 46 -30.73 -4.19 -3.81
CA GLY A 46 -32.03 -4.36 -4.45
C GLY A 46 -32.19 -3.65 -5.81
N PRO A 47 -33.27 -3.97 -6.57
CA PRO A 47 -33.56 -3.37 -7.87
C PRO A 47 -34.03 -1.92 -7.68
N GLY A 48 -33.16 -0.95 -7.97
CA GLY A 48 -33.50 0.48 -7.90
C GLY A 48 -32.44 1.38 -7.24
N ALA A 49 -31.38 0.80 -6.66
CA ALA A 49 -30.25 1.58 -6.17
C ALA A 49 -29.44 2.15 -7.35
N ASP A 50 -29.33 3.48 -7.41
CA ASP A 50 -28.43 4.15 -8.34
C ASP A 50 -26.98 3.97 -7.86
N PHE A 51 -26.18 3.32 -8.70
CA PHE A 51 -24.79 2.98 -8.42
C PHE A 51 -23.81 3.80 -9.25
N GLY A 52 -24.20 4.73 -10.12
CA GLY A 52 -23.26 5.45 -10.98
C GLY A 52 -22.07 6.05 -10.21
N GLU A 53 -22.35 7.05 -9.38
CA GLU A 53 -21.34 7.70 -8.53
C GLU A 53 -20.79 6.78 -7.42
N ARG A 54 -21.61 5.84 -6.94
CA ARG A 54 -21.18 4.88 -5.90
C ARG A 54 -20.17 3.87 -6.43
N THR A 55 -20.28 3.47 -7.69
CA THR A 55 -19.34 2.54 -8.34
C THR A 55 -17.96 3.14 -8.44
N GLU A 56 -17.88 4.41 -8.84
CA GLU A 56 -16.60 5.12 -8.96
C GLU A 56 -15.94 5.29 -7.59
N ALA A 57 -16.69 5.72 -6.57
CA ALA A 57 -16.17 5.83 -5.21
C ALA A 57 -15.69 4.48 -4.64
N LEU A 58 -16.42 3.39 -4.90
CA LEU A 58 -16.03 2.03 -4.51
C LEU A 58 -14.78 1.56 -5.24
N LEU A 59 -14.69 1.81 -6.56
CA LEU A 59 -13.54 1.45 -7.38
C LEU A 59 -12.28 2.19 -6.92
N VAL A 60 -12.37 3.50 -6.66
CA VAL A 60 -11.24 4.27 -6.12
C VAL A 60 -10.81 3.74 -4.76
N GLY A 61 -11.77 3.48 -3.87
CA GLY A 61 -11.48 2.89 -2.55
C GLY A 61 -10.76 1.55 -2.67
N PHE A 62 -11.19 0.68 -3.59
CA PHE A 62 -10.55 -0.61 -3.86
C PHE A 62 -9.13 -0.46 -4.43
N LEU A 63 -8.92 0.47 -5.36
CA LEU A 63 -7.59 0.73 -5.94
C LEU A 63 -6.62 1.30 -4.90
N LEU A 64 -7.08 2.22 -4.05
CA LEU A 64 -6.28 2.76 -2.94
C LEU A 64 -5.93 1.67 -1.92
N TRP A 65 -6.88 0.79 -1.61
CA TRP A 65 -6.64 -0.36 -0.75
C TRP A 65 -5.63 -1.35 -1.36
N THR A 66 -5.76 -1.65 -2.64
CA THR A 66 -4.83 -2.51 -3.38
C THR A 66 -3.41 -1.93 -3.35
N LEU A 67 -3.27 -0.62 -3.63
CA LEU A 67 -1.99 0.08 -3.56
C LEU A 67 -1.38 0.05 -2.15
N THR A 68 -2.23 0.30 -1.14
CA THR A 68 -1.85 0.24 0.27
C THR A 68 -1.31 -1.15 0.63
N ILE A 69 -2.00 -2.21 0.19
CA ILE A 69 -1.55 -3.59 0.39
C ILE A 69 -0.19 -3.83 -0.27
N PHE A 70 0.01 -3.42 -1.52
CA PHE A 70 1.31 -3.59 -2.20
C PHE A 70 2.45 -2.92 -1.42
N ALA A 71 2.26 -1.67 -1.01
CA ALA A 71 3.26 -0.93 -0.23
C ALA A 71 3.48 -1.56 1.16
N TYR A 72 2.41 -1.92 1.87
CA TYR A 72 2.46 -2.52 3.20
C TYR A 72 3.19 -3.86 3.23
N ASN A 73 2.89 -4.72 2.26
CA ASN A 73 3.37 -6.10 2.21
C ASN A 73 4.80 -6.23 1.68
N SER A 74 5.19 -5.35 0.75
CA SER A 74 6.49 -5.39 0.06
C SER A 74 7.70 -5.56 1.00
N LEU A 75 7.71 -4.84 2.13
CA LEU A 75 8.78 -4.90 3.13
C LEU A 75 8.82 -6.22 3.88
N SER A 76 7.66 -6.67 4.38
CA SER A 76 7.57 -7.86 5.21
C SER A 76 7.80 -9.14 4.41
N PHE A 77 7.29 -9.21 3.18
CA PHE A 77 7.59 -10.30 2.27
C PHE A 77 9.03 -10.29 1.80
N GLY A 78 9.58 -9.13 1.45
CA GLY A 78 10.99 -9.03 1.05
C GLY A 78 11.94 -9.52 2.15
N LEU A 79 11.68 -9.16 3.42
CA LEU A 79 12.44 -9.71 4.56
C LEU A 79 12.25 -11.22 4.71
N SER A 80 11.03 -11.71 4.57
CA SER A 80 10.73 -13.14 4.72
C SER A 80 11.36 -13.97 3.62
N GLU A 81 11.39 -13.48 2.38
CA GLU A 81 12.04 -14.13 1.23
C GLU A 81 13.56 -14.21 1.41
N GLU A 82 14.20 -13.11 1.82
CA GLU A 82 15.65 -13.08 2.10
C GLU A 82 16.01 -13.98 3.31
N ALA A 83 15.10 -14.09 4.28
CA ALA A 83 15.27 -15.02 5.41
C ALA A 83 15.19 -16.48 4.95
N GLN A 84 14.19 -16.83 4.14
CA GLN A 84 14.00 -18.20 3.62
C GLN A 84 15.09 -18.64 2.64
N THR A 85 15.69 -17.70 1.92
CA THR A 85 16.80 -17.96 0.99
C THR A 85 18.17 -17.94 1.68
N GLY A 86 18.23 -17.63 2.98
CA GLY A 86 19.48 -17.60 3.76
C GLY A 86 20.37 -16.39 3.48
N THR A 87 19.90 -15.39 2.74
CA THR A 87 20.65 -14.19 2.35
C THR A 87 20.42 -13.01 3.30
N LEU A 88 19.52 -13.14 4.28
CA LEU A 88 19.19 -12.08 5.23
C LEU A 88 20.43 -11.52 5.95
N GLU A 89 21.36 -12.38 6.38
CA GLU A 89 22.58 -11.92 7.04
C GLU A 89 23.46 -11.11 6.08
N GLN A 90 23.66 -11.60 4.86
CA GLN A 90 24.43 -10.91 3.82
C GLN A 90 23.82 -9.55 3.48
N LEU A 91 22.50 -9.48 3.42
CA LEU A 91 21.75 -8.25 3.19
C LEU A 91 22.06 -7.21 4.29
N PHE A 92 22.14 -7.64 5.55
CA PHE A 92 22.39 -6.77 6.69
C PHE A 92 23.87 -6.37 6.88
N LEU A 93 24.78 -7.05 6.17
CA LEU A 93 26.21 -6.74 6.08
C LEU A 93 26.55 -5.77 4.94
N THR A 94 25.58 -5.43 4.07
CA THR A 94 25.82 -4.46 3.00
C THR A 94 26.23 -3.09 3.55
N PRO A 95 27.12 -2.36 2.84
CA PRO A 95 27.66 -1.06 3.29
C PRO A 95 26.59 0.05 3.39
N TYR A 96 25.44 -0.14 2.74
CA TYR A 96 24.33 0.84 2.74
C TYR A 96 23.42 0.72 3.96
N GLY A 97 23.51 -0.38 4.71
CA GLY A 97 22.61 -0.68 5.84
C GLY A 97 21.19 -1.09 5.40
N PRO A 98 20.41 -1.70 6.31
CA PRO A 98 19.12 -2.29 5.96
C PRO A 98 18.05 -1.24 5.60
N ILE A 99 18.01 -0.10 6.31
CA ILE A 99 16.95 0.89 6.12
C ILE A 99 17.02 1.55 4.73
N PRO A 100 18.16 2.14 4.31
CA PRO A 100 18.24 2.75 2.98
C PRO A 100 18.03 1.74 1.87
N LEU A 101 18.54 0.51 2.04
CA LEU A 101 18.37 -0.57 1.06
C LEU A 101 16.90 -0.91 0.84
N PHE A 102 16.13 -1.16 1.91
CA PHE A 102 14.71 -1.46 1.79
C PHE A 102 13.90 -0.27 1.25
N LEU A 103 14.23 0.96 1.63
CA LEU A 103 13.58 2.15 1.05
C LEU A 103 13.83 2.24 -0.46
N LEU A 104 15.08 2.11 -0.91
CA LEU A 104 15.43 2.19 -2.32
C LEU A 104 14.82 1.04 -3.12
N ARG A 105 14.81 -0.19 -2.57
CA ARG A 105 14.18 -1.35 -3.20
C ARG A 105 12.69 -1.13 -3.43
N ASN A 106 12.00 -0.57 -2.43
CA ASN A 106 10.59 -0.26 -2.54
C ASN A 106 10.33 0.85 -3.56
N LEU A 107 11.13 1.92 -3.51
CA LEU A 107 11.06 3.01 -4.49
C LEU A 107 11.29 2.48 -5.92
N ALA A 108 12.24 1.57 -6.10
CA ALA A 108 12.52 0.93 -7.39
C ALA A 108 11.37 0.02 -7.85
N GLY A 109 10.72 -0.67 -6.92
CA GLY A 109 9.55 -1.51 -7.18
C GLY A 109 8.24 -0.74 -7.41
N LEU A 110 8.17 0.56 -7.05
CA LEU A 110 6.96 1.35 -7.23
C LEU A 110 6.49 1.38 -8.69
N GLY A 111 7.41 1.46 -9.66
CA GLY A 111 7.05 1.48 -11.08
C GLY A 111 6.29 0.23 -11.51
N THR A 112 6.72 -0.95 -11.07
CA THR A 112 6.05 -2.22 -11.40
C THR A 112 4.74 -2.38 -10.62
N GLN A 113 4.69 -1.92 -9.37
CA GLN A 113 3.45 -1.89 -8.58
C GLN A 113 2.39 -0.98 -9.20
N LEU A 114 2.77 0.22 -9.65
CA LEU A 114 1.88 1.16 -10.33
C LEU A 114 1.44 0.64 -11.69
N LEU A 115 2.33 -0.03 -12.44
CA LEU A 115 1.96 -0.69 -13.69
C LEU A 115 0.89 -1.77 -13.44
N MET A 116 1.09 -2.60 -12.41
CA MET A 116 0.12 -3.64 -12.02
C MET A 116 -1.22 -3.04 -11.57
N LEU A 117 -1.19 -2.02 -10.72
CA LEU A 117 -2.39 -1.30 -10.30
C LEU A 117 -3.10 -0.65 -11.49
N GLY A 118 -2.36 -0.05 -12.41
CA GLY A 118 -2.89 0.55 -13.64
C GLY A 118 -3.58 -0.46 -14.53
N SER A 119 -3.02 -1.67 -14.67
CA SER A 119 -3.69 -2.77 -15.39
C SER A 119 -4.97 -3.24 -14.70
N ILE A 120 -4.98 -3.36 -13.37
CA ILE A 120 -6.19 -3.68 -12.59
C ILE A 120 -7.25 -2.59 -12.80
N ALA A 121 -6.88 -1.32 -12.65
CA ALA A 121 -7.77 -0.18 -12.84
C ALA A 121 -8.39 -0.19 -14.24
N LEU A 122 -7.57 -0.41 -15.28
CA LEU A 122 -8.04 -0.48 -16.66
C LEU A 122 -9.06 -1.60 -16.86
N VAL A 123 -8.75 -2.82 -16.42
CA VAL A 123 -9.66 -3.97 -16.52
C VAL A 123 -10.98 -3.69 -15.79
N LEU A 124 -10.93 -3.14 -14.59
CA LEU A 124 -12.12 -2.84 -13.80
C LEU A 124 -12.96 -1.72 -14.42
N MET A 125 -12.35 -0.67 -14.96
CA MET A 125 -13.07 0.38 -15.68
C MET A 125 -13.76 -0.16 -16.94
N LEU A 126 -13.12 -1.07 -17.68
CA LEU A 126 -13.73 -1.72 -18.85
C LEU A 126 -14.91 -2.62 -18.47
N LEU A 127 -14.80 -3.35 -17.36
CA LEU A 127 -15.84 -4.29 -16.92
C LEU A 127 -17.02 -3.61 -16.22
N THR A 128 -16.78 -2.51 -15.50
CA THR A 128 -17.82 -1.78 -14.75
C THR A 128 -18.40 -0.59 -15.50
N GLY A 129 -17.71 -0.08 -16.52
CA GLY A 129 -18.07 1.15 -17.23
C GLY A 129 -17.78 2.44 -16.44
N ALA A 130 -17.15 2.33 -15.26
CA ALA A 130 -16.82 3.47 -14.40
C ALA A 130 -15.83 4.44 -15.06
N ARG A 131 -16.04 5.75 -14.88
CA ARG A 131 -15.19 6.80 -15.45
C ARG A 131 -14.44 7.55 -14.37
N LEU A 132 -13.29 7.02 -13.99
CA LEU A 132 -12.42 7.69 -13.03
C LEU A 132 -11.80 8.95 -13.63
N SER A 133 -11.85 10.04 -12.86
CA SER A 133 -11.12 11.27 -13.17
C SER A 133 -9.68 11.18 -12.69
N PHE A 134 -8.73 11.55 -13.55
CA PHE A 134 -7.30 11.57 -13.20
C PHE A 134 -6.72 13.00 -13.34
N PRO A 135 -7.10 13.93 -12.45
CA PRO A 135 -6.49 15.26 -12.46
C PRO A 135 -4.99 15.14 -12.11
N PRO A 136 -4.08 15.91 -12.74
CA PRO A 136 -2.63 15.78 -12.53
C PRO A 136 -2.20 15.85 -11.05
N PHE A 137 -2.93 16.62 -10.24
CA PHE A 137 -2.64 16.81 -8.82
C PHE A 137 -3.02 15.61 -7.92
N VAL A 138 -3.78 14.62 -8.43
CA VAL A 138 -4.19 13.43 -7.66
C VAL A 138 -3.01 12.60 -7.16
N VAL A 139 -1.87 12.71 -7.85
CA VAL A 139 -0.62 12.03 -7.47
C VAL A 139 -0.18 12.43 -6.07
N LEU A 140 -0.47 13.67 -5.63
CA LEU A 140 -0.06 14.18 -4.31
C LEU A 140 -0.76 13.44 -3.16
N PRO A 141 -2.12 13.38 -3.09
CA PRO A 141 -2.81 12.53 -2.12
C PRO A 141 -2.37 11.06 -2.17
N ILE A 142 -2.22 10.47 -3.35
CA ILE A 142 -1.77 9.08 -3.50
C ILE A 142 -0.38 8.88 -2.87
N LEU A 143 0.53 9.83 -3.06
CA LEU A 143 1.84 9.80 -2.44
C LEU A 143 1.77 9.81 -0.91
N THR A 144 0.86 10.59 -0.32
CA THR A 144 0.68 10.61 1.15
C THR A 144 0.22 9.25 1.68
N VAL A 145 -0.68 8.56 0.94
CA VAL A 145 -1.13 7.20 1.27
C VAL A 145 0.03 6.22 1.16
N LEU A 146 0.86 6.31 0.10
CA LEU A 146 2.05 5.46 -0.06
C LEU A 146 3.06 5.65 1.08
N ILE A 147 3.36 6.90 1.44
CA ILE A 147 4.26 7.22 2.56
C ILE A 147 3.74 6.60 3.86
N GLY A 148 2.47 6.77 4.17
CA GLY A 148 1.85 6.16 5.36
C GLY A 148 1.86 4.64 5.31
N SER A 149 1.62 4.06 4.13
CA SER A 149 1.57 2.61 3.92
C SER A 149 2.93 1.96 4.11
N TYR A 150 4.00 2.60 3.62
CA TYR A 150 5.37 2.18 3.91
C TYR A 150 5.72 2.32 5.39
N GLY A 151 5.23 3.37 6.07
CA GLY A 151 5.38 3.49 7.52
C GLY A 151 4.80 2.30 8.28
N LEU A 152 3.56 1.94 7.97
CA LEU A 152 2.91 0.75 8.53
C LEU A 152 3.63 -0.55 8.11
N GLY A 153 4.10 -0.62 6.86
CA GLY A 153 4.88 -1.74 6.34
C GLY A 153 6.21 -1.93 7.08
N PHE A 154 6.91 -0.85 7.45
CA PHE A 154 8.12 -0.93 8.28
C PHE A 154 7.81 -1.39 9.70
N ALA A 155 6.70 -0.94 10.29
CA ALA A 155 6.27 -1.44 11.60
C ALA A 155 6.00 -2.96 11.54
N MET A 156 5.37 -3.46 10.48
CA MET A 156 5.17 -4.89 10.29
C MET A 156 6.43 -5.68 9.99
N ALA A 157 7.31 -5.13 9.15
CA ALA A 157 8.62 -5.70 8.87
C ALA A 157 9.45 -5.86 10.15
N SER A 158 9.26 -4.95 11.11
CA SER A 158 9.86 -5.04 12.45
C SER A 158 9.38 -6.27 13.21
N LEU A 159 8.08 -6.57 13.13
CA LEU A 159 7.52 -7.80 13.70
C LEU A 159 8.04 -9.02 12.95
N ALA A 160 8.12 -8.99 11.63
CA ALA A 160 8.63 -10.09 10.81
C ALA A 160 10.09 -10.44 11.15
N LEU A 161 10.90 -9.42 11.45
CA LEU A 161 12.30 -9.58 11.83
C LEU A 161 12.47 -10.19 13.23
N LEU A 162 11.55 -9.90 14.16
CA LEU A 162 11.63 -10.39 15.54
C LEU A 162 10.93 -11.74 15.73
N PHE A 163 9.84 -11.95 15.00
CA PHE A 163 8.99 -13.13 15.09
C PHE A 163 9.03 -13.83 13.73
N LYS A 164 9.72 -14.98 13.64
CA LYS A 164 9.96 -15.71 12.37
C LYS A 164 8.69 -16.13 11.62
N ARG A 165 7.50 -16.04 12.25
CA ARG A 165 6.19 -16.39 11.67
C ARG A 165 5.15 -15.30 11.92
N VAL A 166 5.11 -14.28 11.07
CA VAL A 166 4.11 -13.20 11.14
C VAL A 166 3.05 -13.25 10.03
N GLN A 167 3.10 -14.24 9.13
CA GLN A 167 2.24 -14.26 7.95
C GLN A 167 0.74 -14.16 8.27
N GLN A 168 0.30 -14.83 9.35
CA GLN A 168 -1.08 -14.76 9.83
C GLN A 168 -1.43 -13.37 10.38
N ILE A 169 -0.51 -12.75 11.12
CA ILE A 169 -0.68 -11.40 11.66
C ILE A 169 -0.74 -10.38 10.50
N LEU A 170 0.13 -10.53 9.50
CA LEU A 170 0.09 -9.74 8.27
C LEU A 170 -1.27 -9.87 7.58
N GLY A 171 -1.76 -11.09 7.37
CA GLY A 171 -3.06 -11.33 6.76
C GLY A 171 -4.22 -10.65 7.50
N ILE A 172 -4.30 -10.85 8.82
CA ILE A 172 -5.36 -10.22 9.64
C ILE A 172 -5.25 -8.70 9.63
N SER A 173 -4.04 -8.16 9.74
CA SER A 173 -3.81 -6.71 9.76
C SER A 173 -4.19 -6.01 8.45
N GLN A 174 -4.16 -6.69 7.30
CA GLN A 174 -4.57 -6.12 6.02
C GLN A 174 -6.08 -5.79 5.98
N PHE A 175 -6.91 -6.54 6.70
CA PHE A 175 -8.33 -6.20 6.84
C PHE A 175 -8.53 -4.92 7.65
N LEU A 176 -7.67 -4.65 8.64
CA LEU A 176 -7.69 -3.40 9.39
C LEU A 176 -7.43 -2.19 8.49
N LEU A 177 -6.58 -2.33 7.47
CA LEU A 177 -6.27 -1.27 6.50
C LEU A 177 -7.51 -0.82 5.71
N ILE A 178 -8.48 -1.70 5.47
CA ILE A 178 -9.75 -1.33 4.82
C ILE A 178 -10.48 -0.29 5.68
N PHE A 179 -10.59 -0.53 6.99
CA PHE A 179 -11.27 0.40 7.90
C PHE A 179 -10.57 1.76 7.96
N LEU A 180 -9.24 1.76 7.92
CA LEU A 180 -8.44 3.00 7.90
C LEU A 180 -8.63 3.82 6.62
N LEU A 181 -8.84 3.16 5.48
CA LEU A 181 -9.07 3.83 4.20
C LEU A 181 -10.52 4.25 3.99
N GLN A 182 -11.48 3.59 4.63
CA GLN A 182 -12.92 3.80 4.45
C GLN A 182 -13.55 4.71 5.52
N VAL A 183 -12.75 5.41 6.34
CA VAL A 183 -13.26 6.30 7.38
C VAL A 183 -14.07 7.45 6.77
N PRO A 184 -15.34 7.64 7.16
CA PRO A 184 -16.12 8.78 6.71
C PRO A 184 -15.67 10.05 7.45
N LEU A 185 -14.97 10.95 6.75
CA LEU A 185 -14.45 12.21 7.33
C LEU A 185 -15.42 13.39 7.21
N GLU A 186 -16.54 13.22 6.51
CA GLU A 186 -17.53 14.27 6.20
C GLU A 186 -18.54 14.51 7.35
N GLY A 187 -18.46 13.76 8.45
CA GLY A 187 -19.34 13.91 9.60
C GLY A 187 -18.93 15.03 10.56
N SER A 188 -19.89 15.64 11.26
CA SER A 188 -19.65 16.65 12.31
C SER A 188 -19.29 16.06 13.68
N GLY A 189 -19.27 14.72 13.80
CA GLY A 189 -19.01 14.01 15.05
C GLY A 189 -17.52 13.97 15.45
N TRP A 190 -17.27 13.72 16.75
CA TRP A 190 -15.91 13.52 17.28
C TRP A 190 -15.15 12.38 16.57
N LEU A 191 -15.86 11.37 16.09
CA LEU A 191 -15.32 10.26 15.30
C LEU A 191 -14.68 10.72 13.99
N ALA A 192 -15.27 11.71 13.31
CA ALA A 192 -14.69 12.27 12.08
C ALA A 192 -13.40 13.03 12.38
N LYS A 193 -13.35 13.76 13.50
CA LYS A 193 -12.13 14.45 13.95
C LYS A 193 -11.00 13.47 14.27
N LEU A 194 -11.30 12.34 14.91
CA LEU A 194 -10.32 11.26 15.12
C LEU A 194 -9.86 10.61 13.82
N GLY A 195 -10.74 10.56 12.81
CA GLY A 195 -10.41 10.05 11.49
C GLY A 195 -9.20 10.74 10.84
N TYR A 196 -9.01 12.04 11.07
CA TYR A 196 -7.85 12.78 10.53
C TYR A 196 -6.51 12.37 11.16
N PHE A 197 -6.53 11.80 12.37
CA PHE A 197 -5.34 11.27 13.03
C PHE A 197 -5.03 9.84 12.60
N LEU A 198 -6.01 9.10 12.05
CA LEU A 198 -5.78 7.73 11.60
C LEU A 198 -4.81 7.71 10.40
N PRO A 199 -3.93 6.70 10.31
CA PRO A 199 -3.02 6.58 9.19
C PRO A 199 -3.82 6.42 7.89
N LEU A 200 -3.30 6.98 6.80
CA LEU A 200 -3.85 6.87 5.44
C LEU A 200 -5.16 7.62 5.20
N ALA A 201 -6.00 7.82 6.23
CA ALA A 201 -7.36 8.34 6.10
C ALA A 201 -7.44 9.71 5.40
N PRO A 202 -6.65 10.74 5.78
CA PRO A 202 -6.74 12.05 5.11
C PRO A 202 -6.36 11.99 3.63
N GLY A 203 -5.29 11.27 3.29
CA GLY A 203 -4.83 11.11 1.91
C GLY A 203 -5.79 10.29 1.06
N ALA A 204 -6.36 9.22 1.63
CA ALA A 204 -7.33 8.36 0.95
C ALA A 204 -8.65 9.09 0.69
N HIS A 205 -9.10 9.93 1.63
CA HIS A 205 -10.28 10.75 1.48
C HIS A 205 -10.11 11.77 0.34
N LEU A 206 -8.99 12.51 0.33
CA LEU A 206 -8.66 13.44 -0.74
C LEU A 206 -8.58 12.76 -2.11
N ALA A 207 -7.84 11.64 -2.20
CA ALA A 207 -7.70 10.90 -3.45
C ALA A 207 -9.06 10.44 -3.98
N ARG A 208 -9.96 9.98 -3.09
CA ARG A 208 -11.31 9.57 -3.46
C ARG A 208 -12.13 10.73 -4.02
N GLN A 209 -12.20 11.85 -3.30
CA GLN A 209 -12.98 13.00 -3.74
C GLN A 209 -12.48 13.55 -5.09
N MET A 210 -11.17 13.54 -5.34
CA MET A 210 -10.60 13.98 -6.62
C MET A 210 -10.89 13.02 -7.77
N MET A 211 -10.86 11.70 -7.50
CA MET A 211 -11.01 10.68 -8.55
C MET A 211 -12.46 10.31 -8.87
N SER A 212 -13.35 10.32 -7.88
CA SER A 212 -14.77 9.97 -8.07
C SER A 212 -15.66 11.20 -8.28
N ALA A 213 -15.42 12.30 -7.55
CA ALA A 213 -16.26 13.50 -7.64
C ALA A 213 -15.64 14.62 -8.50
N GLY A 214 -14.42 14.42 -9.02
CA GLY A 214 -13.74 15.41 -9.86
C GLY A 214 -13.41 16.73 -9.14
N THR A 215 -13.37 16.71 -7.80
CA THR A 215 -13.13 17.91 -7.00
C THR A 215 -11.70 18.42 -7.11
N GLY A 216 -11.52 19.73 -6.87
CA GLY A 216 -10.19 20.35 -6.80
C GLY A 216 -9.38 19.89 -5.60
N LEU A 217 -8.07 20.10 -5.65
CA LEU A 217 -7.17 19.77 -4.55
C LEU A 217 -7.34 20.76 -3.38
N ASP A 218 -7.70 20.25 -2.20
CA ASP A 218 -7.62 21.01 -0.95
C ASP A 218 -6.19 20.98 -0.40
N TRP A 219 -5.49 22.11 -0.51
CA TRP A 219 -4.11 22.27 -0.04
C TRP A 219 -3.96 22.16 1.48
N GLY A 220 -4.98 22.58 2.25
CA GLY A 220 -4.95 22.50 3.71
C GLY A 220 -5.03 21.05 4.17
N LEU A 221 -5.98 20.29 3.61
CA LEU A 221 -6.11 18.87 3.89
C LEU A 221 -4.91 18.06 3.36
N LEU A 222 -4.31 18.48 2.24
CA LEU A 222 -3.10 17.85 1.72
C LEU A 222 -1.92 18.01 2.69
N GLY A 223 -1.74 19.20 3.26
CA GLY A 223 -0.71 19.44 4.29
C GLY A 223 -0.89 18.52 5.49
N LEU A 224 -2.11 18.35 5.97
CA LEU A 224 -2.45 17.41 7.04
C LEU A 224 -2.15 15.95 6.62
N ALA A 225 -2.49 15.57 5.39
CA ALA A 225 -2.22 14.24 4.86
C ALA A 225 -0.70 13.94 4.77
N PHE A 226 0.11 14.92 4.37
CA PHE A 226 1.57 14.79 4.39
C PHE A 226 2.12 14.64 5.81
N LEU A 227 1.67 15.49 6.74
CA LEU A 227 2.07 15.38 8.15
C LEU A 227 1.70 14.01 8.72
N ASN A 228 0.48 13.54 8.46
CA ASN A 228 0.02 12.21 8.85
C ASN A 228 0.94 11.12 8.28
N GLY A 229 1.12 11.08 6.96
CA GLY A 229 1.97 10.09 6.28
C GLY A 229 3.41 10.09 6.81
N LEU A 230 4.04 11.27 6.91
CA LEU A 230 5.41 11.41 7.42
C LEU A 230 5.55 10.99 8.88
N CYS A 231 4.57 11.32 9.73
CA CYS A 231 4.54 10.86 11.12
C CYS A 231 4.52 9.32 11.20
N TYR A 232 3.64 8.66 10.44
CA TYR A 232 3.57 7.19 10.42
C TYR A 232 4.80 6.55 9.78
N LEU A 233 5.40 7.18 8.76
CA LEU A 233 6.67 6.73 8.20
C LEU A 233 7.80 6.84 9.24
N GLY A 234 7.91 7.97 9.92
CA GLY A 234 8.89 8.18 10.98
C GLY A 234 8.75 7.18 12.12
N LEU A 235 7.51 6.93 12.58
CA LEU A 235 7.22 5.90 13.59
C LEU A 235 7.60 4.50 13.10
N GLY A 236 7.22 4.13 11.88
CA GLY A 236 7.59 2.85 11.27
C GLY A 236 9.10 2.63 11.20
N LEU A 237 9.84 3.62 10.70
CA LEU A 237 11.30 3.61 10.62
C LEU A 237 11.96 3.54 12.01
N LEU A 238 11.42 4.25 13.00
CA LEU A 238 11.91 4.19 14.38
C LEU A 238 11.73 2.79 14.98
N ILE A 239 10.57 2.18 14.82
CA ILE A 239 10.29 0.82 15.29
C ILE A 239 11.23 -0.17 14.58
N PHE A 240 11.38 -0.04 13.26
CA PHE A 240 12.26 -0.89 12.47
C PHE A 240 13.73 -0.76 12.88
N SER A 241 14.22 0.46 13.12
CA SER A 241 15.59 0.68 13.61
C SER A 241 15.84 0.03 14.97
N ARG A 242 14.83 -0.03 15.85
CA ARG A 242 14.91 -0.71 17.14
C ARG A 242 14.88 -2.23 16.96
N ALA A 243 14.03 -2.73 16.08
CA ALA A 243 13.96 -4.16 15.76
C ALA A 243 15.28 -4.66 15.14
N VAL A 244 15.88 -3.93 14.21
CA VAL A 244 17.21 -4.25 13.63
C VAL A 244 18.27 -4.37 14.72
N ARG A 245 18.33 -3.40 15.65
CA ARG A 245 19.28 -3.44 16.78
C ARG A 245 19.02 -4.64 17.70
N ALA A 246 17.77 -4.92 18.00
CA ALA A 246 17.39 -6.07 18.83
C ALA A 246 17.73 -7.41 18.15
N ALA A 247 17.46 -7.54 16.85
CA ALA A 247 17.77 -8.73 16.07
C ALA A 247 19.27 -9.01 16.02
N LYS A 248 20.10 -7.97 15.79
CA LYS A 248 21.56 -8.08 15.83
C LYS A 248 22.07 -8.52 17.21
N ARG A 249 21.56 -7.92 18.30
CA ARG A 249 21.97 -8.27 19.67
C ARG A 249 21.59 -9.70 20.08
N ARG A 250 20.48 -10.21 19.57
CA ARG A 250 19.95 -11.55 19.89
C ARG A 250 20.43 -12.64 18.92
N GLY A 251 21.27 -12.32 17.93
CA GLY A 251 21.74 -13.28 16.93
C GLY A 251 20.61 -13.84 16.04
N LEU A 252 19.48 -13.14 15.92
CA LEU A 252 18.29 -13.65 15.21
C LEU A 252 18.45 -13.69 13.70
N LEU A 253 19.51 -13.08 13.15
CA LEU A 253 19.78 -13.02 11.72
C LEU A 253 20.31 -14.36 11.16
N PHE A 254 20.74 -15.27 12.03
CA PHE A 254 21.26 -16.59 11.68
C PHE A 254 20.24 -17.71 12.00
N GLY A 255 20.17 -18.74 11.15
CA GLY A 255 19.37 -19.94 11.36
C GLY A 255 17.87 -19.79 11.08
N TYR A 256 17.51 -19.24 9.92
CA TYR A 256 16.14 -19.26 9.39
C TYR A 256 15.84 -20.56 8.63
#